data_AF-A0A2N3L192-F1
#
_entry.id   AF-A0A2N3L192-F1
#
_cell.length_a   1.000
_cell.length_b   1.000
_cell.length_c   1.000
_cell.angle_alpha   90.00
_cell.angle_beta   90.00
_cell.angle_gamma   90.00
#
_symmetry.space_group_name_H-M   'P 1'
#
loop_
_entity.id
_entity.type
_entity.pdbx_description
1 polymer ?
#
loop_
_entity_poly.entity_id
_entity_poly.type
_entity_poly.pdbx_seq_one_letter_code
_entity_poly.pdbx_strand_id
1 'polypeptide(L)'
;MSALDESPPLPVNIDTFEDLRTYLWQQHGTTVNPDDPVMLVFTMLRVGLDQHEQLNERNRLNLANAVQAIADGFTKDVNQSIQTFKEEAIGDVVRERIEAMNEAARQADRATSNFKKLLFYQAILTAVNLLAAFFTIGVLFTLVR
;
A
#
# COMPACT_ATOMS: atom_id res chain seq x y z
N MET A 1 -68.55 -17.68 -1.39
CA MET A 1 -67.41 -17.12 -0.65
C MET A 1 -67.63 -15.62 -0.60
N SER A 2 -67.87 -15.07 0.59
CA SER A 2 -68.32 -13.69 0.80
C SER A 2 -67.10 -12.76 0.81
N ALA A 3 -67.24 -11.54 0.27
CA ALA A 3 -66.21 -10.48 0.24
C ALA A 3 -65.84 -9.91 1.63
N LEU A 4 -66.10 -10.69 2.69
CA LEU A 4 -65.83 -10.40 4.10
C LEU A 4 -64.73 -11.31 4.69
N ASP A 5 -64.16 -12.22 3.89
CA ASP A 5 -63.12 -13.18 4.32
C ASP A 5 -61.70 -12.76 3.86
N GLU A 6 -61.59 -11.66 3.10
CA GLU A 6 -60.31 -11.04 2.76
C GLU A 6 -59.99 -9.98 3.81
N SER A 7 -59.15 -10.33 4.79
CA SER A 7 -58.52 -9.32 5.65
C SER A 7 -57.79 -8.32 4.75
N PRO A 8 -58.02 -7.00 4.90
CA PRO A 8 -57.33 -6.02 4.09
C PRO A 8 -55.82 -6.21 4.24
N PRO A 9 -55.04 -6.06 3.16
CA PRO A 9 -53.59 -6.24 3.23
C PRO A 9 -53.03 -5.28 4.26
N LEU A 10 -52.12 -5.79 5.11
CA LEU A 10 -51.41 -4.97 6.08
C LEU A 10 -50.81 -3.76 5.34
N PRO A 11 -51.17 -2.52 5.73
CA PRO A 11 -50.64 -1.33 5.10
C PRO A 11 -49.12 -1.33 5.25
N VAL A 12 -48.43 -1.12 4.12
CA VAL A 12 -46.96 -1.23 4.04
C VAL A 12 -46.28 -0.24 4.98
N ASN A 13 -46.91 0.92 5.22
CA ASN A 13 -46.55 1.88 6.27
C ASN A 13 -47.84 2.48 6.86
N ILE A 14 -47.99 2.47 8.19
CA ILE A 14 -48.99 3.26 8.90
C ILE A 14 -48.29 4.51 9.43
N ASP A 15 -48.29 5.57 8.63
CA ASP A 15 -47.53 6.78 8.92
C ASP A 15 -48.34 7.83 9.69
N THR A 16 -49.66 7.67 9.84
CA THR A 16 -50.50 8.60 10.60
C THR A 16 -51.51 7.90 11.50
N PHE A 17 -52.00 8.62 12.51
CA PHE A 17 -53.06 8.14 13.40
C PHE A 17 -54.37 7.86 12.66
N GLU A 18 -54.67 8.64 11.63
CA GLU A 18 -55.88 8.42 10.81
C GLU A 18 -55.75 7.18 9.93
N ASP A 19 -54.54 6.84 9.47
CA ASP A 19 -54.29 5.59 8.75
C ASP A 19 -54.50 4.37 9.66
N LEU A 20 -54.03 4.45 10.92
CA LEU A 20 -54.27 3.39 11.90
C LEU A 20 -55.76 3.22 12.21
N ARG A 21 -56.47 4.33 12.43
CA ARG A 21 -57.91 4.31 12.72
C ARG A 21 -58.70 3.77 11.55
N THR A 22 -58.35 4.16 10.33
CA THR A 22 -58.97 3.66 9.10
C THR A 22 -58.73 2.17 8.92
N TYR A 23 -57.51 1.69 9.19
CA TYR A 23 -57.17 0.27 9.16
C TYR A 23 -57.93 -0.55 10.20
N LEU A 24 -57.94 -0.09 11.47
CA LEU A 24 -58.67 -0.77 12.56
C LEU A 24 -60.19 -0.80 12.31
N TRP A 25 -60.72 0.24 11.68
CA TRP A 25 -62.12 0.27 11.25
C TRP A 25 -62.38 -0.73 10.11
N GLN A 26 -61.54 -0.75 9.08
CA GLN A 26 -61.72 -1.64 7.92
C GLN A 26 -61.54 -3.11 8.28
N GLN A 27 -60.60 -3.45 9.17
CA GLN A 27 -60.28 -4.83 9.49
C GLN A 27 -61.05 -5.42 10.68
N HIS A 28 -61.36 -4.58 11.68
CA HIS A 28 -61.98 -5.03 12.93
C HIS A 28 -63.32 -4.36 13.23
N GLY A 29 -63.83 -3.49 12.34
CA GLY A 29 -65.10 -2.78 12.53
C GLY A 29 -65.13 -1.88 13.78
N THR A 30 -63.97 -1.52 14.32
CA THR A 30 -63.85 -0.84 15.62
C THR A 30 -63.51 0.62 15.42
N THR A 31 -64.34 1.53 15.93
CA THR A 31 -64.03 2.97 15.99
C THR A 31 -63.16 3.25 17.20
N VAL A 32 -61.91 3.64 16.96
CA VAL A 32 -60.97 4.05 18.01
C VAL A 32 -61.03 5.56 18.20
N ASN A 33 -61.16 5.99 19.45
CA ASN A 33 -61.18 7.41 19.83
C ASN A 33 -59.74 7.92 20.05
N PRO A 34 -59.44 9.22 19.89
CA PRO A 34 -58.07 9.75 20.08
C PRO A 34 -57.47 9.48 21.47
N ASP A 35 -58.33 9.41 22.50
CA ASP A 35 -57.93 9.14 23.89
C ASP A 35 -57.85 7.63 24.22
N ASP A 36 -58.00 6.75 23.24
CA ASP A 36 -57.95 5.31 23.45
C ASP A 36 -56.51 4.86 23.77
N PRO A 37 -56.29 3.99 24.78
CA PRO A 37 -54.97 3.43 25.08
C PRO A 37 -54.27 2.78 23.88
N VAL A 38 -55.00 2.28 22.88
CA VAL A 38 -54.40 1.74 21.65
C VAL A 38 -53.61 2.81 20.88
N MET A 39 -54.10 4.06 20.86
CA MET A 39 -53.41 5.19 20.22
C MET A 39 -52.15 5.60 20.99
N LEU A 40 -52.20 5.50 22.33
CA LEU A 40 -51.03 5.73 23.18
C LEU A 40 -49.93 4.69 22.89
N VAL A 41 -50.28 3.41 22.79
CA VAL A 41 -49.34 2.34 22.47
C VAL A 41 -48.73 2.54 21.08
N PHE A 42 -49.54 2.89 20.07
CA PHE A 42 -49.03 3.22 18.74
C PHE A 42 -48.04 4.39 18.77
N THR A 43 -48.35 5.44 19.53
CA THR A 43 -47.45 6.59 19.70
C THR A 43 -46.12 6.18 20.32
N MET A 44 -46.15 5.38 21.39
CA MET A 44 -44.94 4.88 22.06
C MET A 44 -44.10 4.00 21.13
N LEU A 45 -44.72 3.10 20.37
CA LEU A 45 -44.03 2.25 19.40
C LEU A 45 -43.40 3.07 18.28
N ARG A 46 -44.11 4.08 17.77
CA ARG A 46 -43.58 4.98 16.74
C ARG A 46 -42.38 5.77 17.24
N VAL A 47 -42.46 6.36 18.43
CA VAL A 47 -41.32 7.08 19.03
C VAL A 47 -40.14 6.12 19.26
N GLY A 48 -40.41 4.88 19.67
CA GLY A 48 -39.39 3.85 19.81
C GLY A 48 -38.72 3.48 18.48
N LEU A 49 -39.50 3.36 17.40
CA LEU A 49 -39.01 3.10 16.05
C LEU A 49 -38.15 4.26 15.54
N ASP A 50 -38.60 5.50 15.70
CA ASP A 50 -37.84 6.70 15.31
C ASP A 50 -36.50 6.77 16.05
N GLN A 51 -36.50 6.47 17.36
CA GLN A 51 -35.27 6.40 18.16
C GLN A 51 -34.34 5.28 17.69
N HIS A 52 -34.90 4.11 17.36
CA HIS A 52 -34.14 2.98 16.86
C HIS A 52 -33.51 3.29 15.49
N GLU A 53 -34.24 3.94 14.60
CA GLU A 53 -33.73 4.37 13.29
C GLU A 53 -32.58 5.38 13.45
N GLN A 54 -32.73 6.37 14.35
CA GLN A 54 -31.66 7.30 14.66
C GLN A 54 -30.42 6.62 15.24
N LEU A 55 -30.60 5.64 16.13
CA LEU A 55 -29.50 4.86 16.68
C LEU A 55 -28.81 4.03 15.60
N ASN A 56 -29.58 3.42 14.71
CA ASN A 56 -29.05 2.62 13.61
C ASN A 56 -28.23 3.48 12.64
N GLU A 57 -28.74 4.67 12.30
CA GLU A 57 -28.00 5.60 11.44
C GLU A 57 -26.70 6.10 12.11
N ARG A 58 -26.73 6.40 13.42
CA ARG A 58 -25.52 6.72 14.18
C ARG A 58 -24.51 5.57 14.17
N ASN A 59 -24.98 4.34 14.36
CA ASN A 59 -24.12 3.16 14.33
C ASN A 59 -23.52 2.93 12.94
N ARG A 60 -24.30 3.12 11.88
CA ARG A 60 -23.84 3.03 10.49
C ARG A 60 -22.73 4.03 10.21
N LEU A 61 -22.90 5.28 10.62
CA LEU A 61 -21.89 6.34 10.48
C LEU A 61 -20.63 6.03 11.30
N ASN A 62 -20.79 5.59 12.55
CA ASN A 62 -19.66 5.22 13.40
C ASN A 62 -18.87 4.04 12.83
N LEU A 63 -19.55 3.03 12.30
CA LEU A 63 -18.90 1.89 11.65
C LEU A 63 -18.14 2.32 10.40
N ALA A 64 -18.74 3.16 9.55
CA ALA A 64 -18.07 3.70 8.37
C ALA A 64 -16.80 4.47 8.74
N ASN A 65 -16.88 5.33 9.76
CA ASN A 65 -15.73 6.09 10.26
C ASN A 65 -14.64 5.18 10.85
N ALA A 66 -15.03 4.13 11.60
CA ALA A 66 -14.08 3.17 12.16
C ALA A 66 -13.36 2.38 11.06
N VAL A 67 -14.10 1.92 10.04
CA VAL A 67 -13.52 1.22 8.89
C VAL A 67 -12.55 2.12 8.14
N GLN A 68 -12.92 3.37 7.89
CA GLN A 68 -12.04 4.35 7.24
C GLN A 68 -10.76 4.58 8.05
N ALA A 69 -10.89 4.80 9.36
CA ALA A 69 -9.74 5.02 10.24
C ALA A 69 -8.79 3.80 10.27
N ILE A 70 -9.33 2.58 10.26
CA ILE A 70 -8.52 1.36 10.17
C ILE A 70 -7.82 1.26 8.82
N ALA A 71 -8.51 1.56 7.72
CA ALA A 71 -7.92 1.53 6.38
C ALA A 71 -6.79 2.58 6.22
N ASP A 72 -6.99 3.78 6.74
CA ASP A 72 -5.99 4.85 6.73
C ASP A 72 -4.78 4.49 7.60
N GLY A 73 -5.03 3.92 8.78
CA GLY A 73 -3.97 3.39 9.66
C GLY A 73 -3.15 2.30 8.99
N PHE A 74 -3.80 1.30 8.39
CA PHE A 74 -3.13 0.23 7.67
C PHE A 74 -2.29 0.76 6.50
N THR A 75 -2.83 1.69 5.72
CA THR A 75 -2.11 2.31 4.59
C THR A 75 -0.87 3.06 5.07
N LYS A 76 -0.98 3.77 6.20
CA LYS A 76 0.15 4.46 6.83
C LYS A 76 1.22 3.48 7.29
N ASP A 77 0.83 2.40 7.97
CA ASP A 77 1.76 1.39 8.49
C ASP A 77 2.49 0.64 7.36
N VAL A 78 1.79 0.32 6.28
CA VAL A 78 2.39 -0.28 5.07
C VAL A 78 3.38 0.69 4.44
N ASN A 79 3.02 1.96 4.26
CA ASN A 79 3.93 2.96 3.71
C ASN A 79 5.16 3.16 4.59
N GLN A 80 4.99 3.22 5.91
CA GLN A 80 6.11 3.29 6.84
C GLN A 80 7.01 2.07 6.74
N SER A 81 6.43 0.86 6.68
CA SER A 81 7.20 -0.38 6.51
C SER A 81 7.97 -0.42 5.18
N ILE A 82 7.37 0.08 4.10
CA ILE A 82 8.05 0.20 2.78
C ILE A 82 9.20 1.20 2.86
N GLN A 83 9.03 2.34 3.55
CA GLN A 83 10.12 3.31 3.71
C GLN A 83 11.26 2.73 4.55
N THR A 84 10.95 2.08 5.68
CA THR A 84 11.96 1.38 6.48
C THR A 84 12.70 0.33 5.66
N PHE A 85 11.97 -0.50 4.90
CA PHE A 85 12.58 -1.50 4.03
C PHE A 85 13.45 -0.87 2.94
N LYS A 86 13.02 0.25 2.37
CA LYS A 86 13.79 0.98 1.37
C LYS A 86 15.07 1.56 1.98
N GLU A 87 15.02 2.13 3.17
CA GLU A 87 16.20 2.65 3.87
C GLU A 87 17.18 1.53 4.24
N GLU A 88 16.68 0.40 4.76
CA GLU A 88 17.48 -0.76 5.12
C GLU A 88 18.10 -1.44 3.89
N ALA A 89 17.30 -1.68 2.84
CA ALA A 89 17.79 -2.27 1.59
C ALA A 89 18.77 -1.36 0.84
N ILE A 90 18.57 -0.04 0.86
CA ILE A 90 19.55 0.90 0.29
C ILE A 90 20.83 0.88 1.12
N GLY A 91 20.74 0.86 2.46
CA GLY A 91 21.89 0.81 3.35
C GLY A 91 22.81 -0.39 3.07
N ASP A 92 22.25 -1.59 3.00
CA ASP A 92 23.02 -2.81 2.81
C ASP A 92 23.57 -2.94 1.37
N VAL A 93 22.74 -2.69 0.35
CA VAL A 93 23.19 -2.79 -1.04
C VAL A 93 24.23 -1.72 -1.38
N VAL A 94 24.08 -0.49 -0.87
CA VAL A 94 25.07 0.57 -1.10
C VAL A 94 26.37 0.24 -0.36
N ARG A 95 26.32 -0.30 0.86
CA ARG A 95 27.51 -0.69 1.61
C ARG A 95 28.30 -1.80 0.93
N GLU A 96 27.62 -2.86 0.48
CA GLU A 96 28.24 -3.97 -0.25
C GLU A 96 28.86 -3.49 -1.58
N ARG A 97 28.14 -2.62 -2.32
CA ARG A 97 28.66 -2.04 -3.57
C ARG A 97 29.85 -1.13 -3.34
N ILE A 98 29.84 -0.31 -2.29
CA ILE A 98 30.97 0.57 -1.94
C ILE A 98 32.18 -0.27 -1.51
N GLU A 99 31.99 -1.32 -0.71
CA GLU A 99 33.07 -2.23 -0.33
C GLU A 99 33.68 -2.93 -1.55
N ALA A 100 32.85 -3.48 -2.44
CA ALA A 100 33.30 -4.07 -3.70
C ALA A 100 34.02 -3.07 -4.61
N MET A 101 33.53 -1.83 -4.69
CA MET A 101 34.15 -0.78 -5.51
C MET A 101 35.50 -0.32 -4.92
N ASN A 102 35.62 -0.27 -3.60
CA ASN A 102 36.85 0.08 -2.90
C ASN A 102 37.88 -1.06 -3.01
N GLU A 103 37.44 -2.31 -2.94
CA GLU A 103 38.27 -3.49 -3.21
C GLU A 103 38.81 -3.47 -4.66
N ALA A 104 37.93 -3.19 -5.63
CA ALA A 104 38.29 -3.07 -7.05
C ALA A 104 39.27 -1.90 -7.28
N ALA A 105 39.06 -0.75 -6.63
CA ALA A 105 39.97 0.39 -6.71
C ALA A 105 41.37 0.05 -6.16
N ARG A 106 41.45 -0.62 -5.00
CA ARG A 106 42.73 -1.10 -4.43
C ARG A 106 43.43 -2.10 -5.34
N GLN A 107 42.69 -2.98 -6.00
CA GLN A 107 43.26 -3.92 -6.97
C GLN A 107 43.78 -3.19 -8.21
N ALA A 108 43.05 -2.18 -8.72
CA ALA A 108 43.48 -1.35 -9.84
C ALA A 108 44.75 -0.55 -9.51
N ASP A 109 44.85 0.02 -8.30
CA ASP A 109 46.06 0.73 -7.86
C ASP A 109 47.28 -0.20 -7.78
N ARG A 110 47.11 -1.42 -7.25
CA ARG A 110 48.17 -2.44 -7.24
C ARG A 110 48.56 -2.87 -8.65
N ALA A 111 47.59 -3.08 -9.54
CA ALA A 111 47.85 -3.42 -10.93
C ALA A 111 48.63 -2.31 -11.65
N THR A 112 48.24 -1.04 -11.44
CA THR A 112 48.90 0.12 -12.05
C THR A 112 50.35 0.27 -11.57
N SER A 113 50.60 0.03 -10.27
CA SER A 113 51.94 0.03 -9.70
C SER A 113 52.83 -1.07 -10.29
N ASN A 114 52.28 -2.29 -10.43
CA ASN A 114 52.99 -3.40 -11.06
C ASN A 114 53.22 -3.19 -12.55
N PHE A 115 52.25 -2.61 -13.27
CA PHE A 115 52.41 -2.25 -14.67
C PHE A 115 53.53 -1.22 -14.88
N LYS A 116 53.64 -0.21 -14.02
CA LYS A 116 54.76 0.75 -14.09
C LYS A 116 56.11 0.07 -13.93
N LYS A 117 56.23 -0.88 -12.99
CA LYS A 117 57.47 -1.66 -12.80
C LYS A 117 57.79 -2.54 -14.01
N LEU A 118 56.79 -3.24 -14.55
CA LEU A 118 56.95 -4.10 -15.73
C LEU A 118 57.36 -3.29 -16.97
N LEU A 119 56.74 -2.12 -17.19
CA LEU A 119 57.13 -1.21 -18.26
C LEU A 119 58.57 -0.73 -18.12
N PHE A 120 59.03 -0.45 -16.89
CA PHE A 120 60.42 -0.07 -16.65
C PHE A 120 61.40 -1.20 -16.99
N TYR A 121 61.10 -2.44 -16.57
CA TYR A 121 61.91 -3.60 -16.96
C TYR A 121 61.93 -3.84 -18.47
N GLN A 122 60.78 -3.69 -19.12
CA GLN A 122 60.67 -3.85 -20.57
C GLN A 122 61.44 -2.75 -21.32
N ALA A 123 61.42 -1.51 -20.83
CA ALA A 123 62.22 -0.43 -21.39
C ALA A 123 63.72 -0.73 -21.32
N ILE A 124 64.21 -1.26 -20.19
CA ILE A 124 65.61 -1.68 -20.05
C ILE A 124 65.96 -2.80 -21.04
N LEU A 125 65.15 -3.85 -21.11
CA LEU A 125 65.36 -4.96 -22.05
C LEU A 125 65.39 -4.49 -23.50
N THR A 126 64.51 -3.57 -23.86
CA THR A 126 64.46 -2.99 -25.21
C THR A 126 65.72 -2.17 -25.51
N ALA A 127 66.21 -1.38 -24.55
CA ALA A 127 67.44 -0.62 -24.70
C ALA A 127 68.68 -1.52 -24.85
N VAL A 128 68.76 -2.61 -24.07
CA VAL A 128 69.83 -3.61 -24.18
C VAL A 128 69.80 -4.30 -25.54
N ASN A 129 68.62 -4.71 -26.01
CA ASN A 129 68.47 -5.32 -27.34
C ASN A 129 68.86 -4.36 -28.47
N LEU A 130 68.52 -3.07 -28.35
CA LEU A 130 68.95 -2.05 -29.30
C LEU A 130 70.47 -1.91 -29.33
N LEU A 131 71.13 -1.84 -28.16
CA LEU A 131 72.59 -1.80 -28.07
C LEU A 131 73.24 -3.04 -28.68
N ALA A 132 72.71 -4.24 -28.38
CA ALA A 132 73.19 -5.48 -28.96
C ALA A 132 73.06 -5.49 -30.49
N ALA A 133 71.93 -5.02 -31.03
CA ALA A 133 71.73 -4.91 -32.47
C ALA A 133 72.69 -3.90 -33.13
N PHE A 134 72.94 -2.74 -32.51
CA PHE A 134 73.95 -1.80 -33.01
C PHE A 134 75.36 -2.41 -32.99
N PHE A 135 75.70 -3.15 -31.94
CA PHE A 135 77.00 -3.80 -31.81
C PHE A 135 77.19 -4.89 -32.88
N THR A 136 76.19 -5.74 -33.10
CA THR A 136 76.27 -6.79 -34.14
C THR A 136 76.37 -6.19 -35.54
N ILE A 137 75.62 -5.13 -35.85
CA ILE A 137 75.74 -4.40 -37.12
C ILE A 137 77.15 -3.79 -37.27
N GLY A 138 77.69 -3.19 -36.21
CA GLY A 138 79.04 -2.62 -36.22
C GLY A 138 80.13 -3.66 -36.47
N VAL A 139 80.06 -4.82 -35.80
CA VAL A 139 81.01 -5.93 -36.00
C VAL A 139 80.92 -6.49 -37.42
N LEU A 140 79.71 -6.68 -37.95
CA LEU A 140 79.51 -7.10 -39.34
C LEU A 140 80.12 -6.09 -40.32
N PHE A 141 79.92 -4.80 -40.09
CA PHE A 141 80.47 -3.75 -40.94
C PHE A 141 82.01 -3.71 -40.92
N THR A 142 82.64 -3.98 -39.76
CA THR A 142 84.11 -4.08 -39.66
C THR A 142 84.70 -5.35 -40.25
N LEU A 143 83.95 -6.46 -40.29
CA LEU A 143 84.42 -7.74 -40.86
C LEU A 143 84.23 -7.83 -42.38
N VAL A 144 83.28 -7.09 -42.93
CA VAL A 144 82.97 -7.08 -44.38
C VAL A 144 83.85 -6.07 -45.15
N ARG A 145 84.55 -5.16 -44.45
CA ARG A 145 85.48 -4.19 -45.02
C ARG A 145 86.91 -4.67 -44.97
#